data_AF-A0A8I0BV08-F1
#
_entry.id   AF-A0A8I0BV08-F1
#
_cell.length_a   1.000
_cell.length_b   1.000
_cell.length_c   1.000
_cell.angle_alpha   90.00
_cell.angle_beta   90.00
_cell.angle_gamma   90.00
#
_symmetry.space_group_name_H-M   'P 1'
#
loop_
_entity.id
_entity.type
_entity.pdbx_description
1 polymer ?
#
loop_
_entity_poly.entity_id
_entity_poly.type
_entity_poly.pdbx_seq_one_letter_code
_entity_poly.pdbx_strand_id
1 'polypeptide(L)'
;MTGLRRNVPSYEAYSPNGLLRERSTYKDGEWDGLVESYYENGQLKTKATYKDDERDGPSEYYYESGQLEWRVIYKDGEWHGLSESYDENGQLESKGTYNMGEDRGEWIEDGETGHLRPLSSRPRKRQLAP
;
A
#
# COMPACT_ATOMS: atom_id res chain seq x y z
N MET A 1 16.67 1.14 -28.83
CA MET A 1 15.27 1.52 -28.53
C MET A 1 15.31 2.54 -27.40
N THR A 2 15.27 3.83 -27.74
CA THR A 2 15.39 4.91 -26.76
C THR A 2 14.01 5.12 -26.14
N GLY A 3 13.81 4.64 -24.91
CA GLY A 3 12.56 4.82 -24.20
C GLY A 3 12.31 6.30 -23.97
N LEU A 4 11.36 6.87 -24.71
CA LEU A 4 10.76 8.16 -24.39
C LEU A 4 10.15 8.05 -22.99
N ARG A 5 10.90 8.45 -21.97
CA ARG A 5 10.32 8.72 -20.66
C ARG A 5 9.39 9.91 -20.88
N ARG A 6 8.07 9.66 -20.94
CA ARG A 6 7.08 10.72 -20.80
C ARG A 6 7.45 11.47 -19.50
N ASN A 7 7.91 12.71 -19.63
CA ASN A 7 7.98 13.64 -18.51
C ASN A 7 6.53 13.95 -18.14
N VAL A 8 5.92 13.08 -17.35
CA VAL A 8 4.63 13.39 -16.71
C VAL A 8 4.95 14.43 -15.65
N PRO A 9 4.28 15.60 -15.64
CA PRO A 9 4.51 16.60 -14.61
C PRO A 9 4.22 15.98 -13.24
N SER A 10 5.23 15.98 -12.38
CA SER A 10 5.10 15.62 -10.98
C SER A 10 5.10 16.89 -10.13
N TYR A 11 4.19 16.96 -9.17
CA TYR A 11 4.19 17.96 -8.13
C TYR A 11 4.94 17.43 -6.92
N GLU A 12 5.71 18.29 -6.26
CA GLU A 12 6.43 17.96 -5.03
C GLU A 12 6.04 18.94 -3.93
N ALA A 13 5.62 18.40 -2.78
CA ALA A 13 5.31 19.19 -1.60
C ALA A 13 6.42 19.03 -0.56
N TYR A 14 6.92 20.14 -0.05
CA TYR A 14 7.97 20.18 0.98
C TYR A 14 7.42 20.75 2.28
N SER A 15 7.90 20.26 3.42
CA SER A 15 7.64 20.88 4.72
C SER A 15 8.41 22.21 4.87
N PRO A 16 8.08 23.06 5.87
CA PRO A 16 8.74 24.37 6.05
C PRO A 16 10.26 24.32 6.22
N ASN A 17 10.79 23.17 6.65
CA ASN A 17 12.22 22.89 6.78
C ASN A 17 12.87 22.32 5.49
N GLY A 18 12.13 22.23 4.38
CA GLY A 18 12.63 21.80 3.08
C GLY A 18 12.64 20.28 2.84
N LEU A 19 12.09 19.47 3.76
CA LEU A 19 12.00 18.01 3.56
C LEU A 19 10.84 17.66 2.63
N LEU A 20 11.07 16.75 1.69
CA LEU A 20 10.03 16.25 0.78
C LEU A 20 8.98 15.49 1.59
N ARG A 21 7.70 15.83 1.39
CA ARG A 21 6.55 15.21 2.07
C ARG A 21 5.65 14.44 1.15
N GLU A 22 5.52 14.91 -0.09
CA GLU A 22 4.68 14.28 -1.09
C GLU A 22 5.27 14.49 -2.48
N ARG A 23 5.14 13.48 -3.33
CA ARG A 23 5.33 13.59 -4.77
C ARG A 23 4.13 12.94 -5.46
N SER A 24 3.50 13.67 -6.37
CA SER A 24 2.25 13.21 -7.02
C SER A 24 2.28 13.54 -8.51
N THR A 25 1.83 12.62 -9.36
CA THR A 25 1.62 12.90 -10.79
C THR A 25 0.17 13.24 -11.07
N TYR A 26 -0.05 14.31 -11.83
CA TYR A 26 -1.37 14.77 -12.22
C TYR A 26 -1.51 14.70 -13.74
N LYS A 27 -2.69 14.29 -14.20
CA LYS A 27 -3.11 14.43 -15.60
C LYS A 27 -4.46 15.14 -15.63
N ASP A 28 -4.55 16.20 -16.42
CA ASP A 28 -5.79 16.97 -16.62
C ASP A 28 -6.46 17.53 -15.34
N GLY A 29 -5.71 17.66 -14.24
CA GLY A 29 -6.19 18.17 -12.96
C GLY A 29 -6.51 17.09 -11.92
N GLU A 30 -6.42 15.82 -12.30
CA GLU A 30 -6.75 14.65 -11.48
C GLU A 30 -5.47 13.85 -11.17
N TRP A 31 -5.47 13.09 -10.08
CA TRP A 31 -4.39 12.16 -9.73
C TRP A 31 -4.38 11.03 -10.75
N ASP A 32 -3.31 10.96 -11.54
CA ASP A 32 -3.12 9.97 -12.60
C ASP A 32 -1.63 9.60 -12.63
N GLY A 33 -1.34 8.43 -12.06
CA GLY A 33 -0.02 7.85 -11.91
C GLY A 33 0.41 7.69 -10.46
N LEU A 34 1.70 7.92 -10.20
CA LEU A 34 2.33 7.58 -8.92
C LEU A 34 2.18 8.70 -7.90
N VAL A 35 1.74 8.34 -6.71
CA VAL A 35 1.69 9.21 -5.54
C VAL A 35 2.53 8.59 -4.44
N GLU A 36 3.53 9.33 -4.00
CA GLU A 36 4.47 8.99 -2.94
C GLU A 36 4.31 9.97 -1.78
N SER A 37 4.28 9.48 -0.55
CA SER A 37 4.37 10.32 0.65
C SER A 37 5.50 9.85 1.54
N TYR A 38 6.06 10.76 2.32
CA TYR A 38 7.27 10.53 3.11
C TYR A 38 7.06 10.90 4.59
N TYR A 39 7.70 10.12 5.46
CA TYR A 39 7.81 10.41 6.88
C TYR A 39 8.67 11.65 7.16
N GLU A 40 8.66 12.13 8.40
CA GLU A 40 9.49 13.27 8.82
C GLU A 40 10.98 12.99 8.70
N ASN A 41 11.37 11.72 8.82
CA ASN A 41 12.73 11.25 8.64
C ASN A 41 13.15 11.14 7.15
N GLY A 42 12.25 11.47 6.21
CA GLY A 42 12.46 11.42 4.76
C GLY A 42 12.31 10.03 4.14
N GLN A 43 11.96 9.01 4.93
CA GLN A 43 11.70 7.68 4.40
C GLN A 43 10.33 7.59 3.74
N LEU A 44 10.20 6.72 2.75
CA LEU A 44 8.95 6.50 2.04
C LEU A 44 7.91 5.95 3.03
N LYS A 45 6.73 6.56 3.06
CA LYS A 45 5.61 6.18 3.91
C LYS A 45 4.54 5.43 3.13
N THR A 46 4.21 5.95 1.96
CA THR A 46 3.20 5.34 1.09
C THR A 46 3.57 5.58 -0.35
N LYS A 47 3.30 4.59 -1.18
CA LYS A 47 3.46 4.66 -2.62
C LYS A 47 2.26 3.98 -3.26
N ALA A 48 1.41 4.77 -3.91
CA ALA A 48 0.15 4.30 -4.47
C ALA A 48 0.00 4.77 -5.91
N THR A 49 -0.65 3.93 -6.72
CA THR A 49 -0.99 4.27 -8.10
C THR A 49 -2.44 4.73 -8.15
N TYR A 50 -2.65 5.88 -8.78
CA TYR A 50 -3.96 6.47 -9.01
C TYR A 50 -4.24 6.56 -10.50
N LYS A 51 -5.52 6.54 -10.85
CA LYS A 51 -6.03 6.77 -12.19
C LYS A 51 -7.38 7.44 -12.04
N ASP A 52 -7.56 8.58 -12.70
CA ASP A 52 -8.81 9.35 -12.67
C ASP A 52 -9.27 9.63 -11.21
N ASP A 53 -8.35 10.06 -10.34
CA ASP A 53 -8.52 10.30 -8.89
C ASP A 53 -8.84 9.06 -8.00
N GLU A 54 -8.94 7.87 -8.60
CA GLU A 54 -9.18 6.63 -7.87
C GLU A 54 -7.92 5.77 -7.76
N ARG A 55 -7.78 4.97 -6.70
CA ARG A 55 -6.66 4.03 -6.59
C ARG A 55 -6.84 2.91 -7.62
N ASP A 56 -5.87 2.78 -8.51
CA ASP A 56 -5.86 1.76 -9.53
C ASP A 56 -4.43 1.27 -9.76
N GLY A 57 -4.16 0.04 -9.35
CA GLY A 57 -2.84 -0.58 -9.38
C GLY A 57 -2.21 -0.78 -8.01
N PRO A 58 -0.88 -1.00 -7.96
CA PRO A 58 -0.19 -1.35 -6.73
C PRO A 58 -0.17 -0.19 -5.75
N SER A 59 -0.39 -0.51 -4.48
CA SER A 59 -0.20 0.36 -3.34
C SER A 59 0.67 -0.33 -2.29
N GLU A 60 1.66 0.40 -1.79
CA GLU A 60 2.66 -0.04 -0.83
C GLU A 60 2.68 0.95 0.34
N TYR A 61 2.76 0.43 1.55
CA TYR A 61 2.86 1.15 2.82
C TYR A 61 4.07 0.64 3.55
N TYR A 62 4.79 1.55 4.19
CA TYR A 62 6.06 1.25 4.83
C TYR A 62 6.03 1.76 6.26
N TYR A 63 6.72 1.06 7.14
CA TYR A 63 7.04 1.54 8.48
C TYR A 63 7.99 2.74 8.41
N GLU A 64 8.07 3.50 9.51
CA GLU A 64 9.05 4.59 9.64
C GLU A 64 10.51 4.09 9.62
N SER A 65 10.72 2.78 9.80
CA SER A 65 12.01 2.09 9.60
C SER A 65 12.37 1.88 8.12
N GLY A 66 11.41 2.06 7.22
CA GLY A 66 11.56 1.91 5.77
C GLY A 66 11.26 0.50 5.28
N GLN A 67 10.92 -0.40 6.21
CA GLN A 67 10.48 -1.75 5.87
C GLN A 67 9.05 -1.73 5.35
N LEU A 68 8.75 -2.62 4.41
CA LEU A 68 7.41 -2.75 3.85
C LEU A 68 6.47 -3.27 4.93
N GLU A 69 5.40 -2.53 5.24
CA GLU A 69 4.37 -2.91 6.19
C GLU A 69 3.26 -3.68 5.47
N TRP A 70 2.81 -3.15 4.33
CA TRP A 70 1.65 -3.70 3.64
C TRP A 70 1.72 -3.36 2.15
N ARG A 71 1.35 -4.32 1.30
CA ARG A 71 1.09 -4.06 -0.12
C ARG A 71 -0.22 -4.70 -0.56
N VAL A 72 -0.90 -4.04 -1.46
CA VAL A 72 -2.18 -4.47 -2.01
C VAL A 72 -2.34 -3.90 -3.42
N ILE A 73 -3.06 -4.61 -4.27
CA ILE A 73 -3.46 -4.09 -5.58
C ILE A 73 -4.89 -3.54 -5.45
N TYR A 74 -5.10 -2.35 -5.97
CA TYR A 74 -6.42 -1.75 -6.14
C TYR A 74 -6.84 -1.85 -7.60
N LYS A 75 -8.15 -1.88 -7.85
CA LYS A 75 -8.73 -1.74 -9.16
C LYS A 75 -10.05 -1.00 -9.03
N ASP A 76 -10.20 0.10 -9.77
CA ASP A 76 -11.41 0.95 -9.72
C ASP A 76 -11.77 1.34 -8.27
N GLY A 77 -10.77 1.69 -7.45
CA GLY A 77 -10.94 2.08 -6.04
C GLY A 77 -11.14 0.94 -5.04
N GLU A 78 -11.37 -0.30 -5.50
CA GLU A 78 -11.60 -1.47 -4.64
C GLU A 78 -10.34 -2.33 -4.50
N TRP A 79 -10.24 -3.09 -3.39
CA TRP A 79 -9.19 -4.10 -3.25
C TRP A 79 -9.35 -5.17 -4.34
N HIS A 80 -8.25 -5.54 -4.97
CA HIS A 80 -8.25 -6.51 -6.06
C HIS A 80 -6.94 -7.29 -6.09
N GLY A 81 -6.99 -8.62 -6.16
CA GLY A 81 -5.80 -9.46 -6.26
C GLY A 81 -5.04 -9.60 -4.95
N LEU A 82 -3.71 -9.67 -5.04
CA LEU A 82 -2.83 -10.04 -3.94
C LEU A 82 -2.67 -8.90 -2.92
N SER A 83 -2.83 -9.23 -1.65
CA SER A 83 -2.50 -8.39 -0.50
C SER A 83 -1.51 -9.13 0.40
N GLU A 84 -0.47 -8.47 0.88
CA GLU A 84 0.52 -9.02 1.80
C GLU A 84 0.84 -8.01 2.91
N SER A 85 0.89 -8.45 4.16
CA SER A 85 1.35 -7.66 5.30
C SER A 85 2.58 -8.29 5.94
N TYR A 86 3.46 -7.44 6.46
CA TYR A 86 4.71 -7.84 7.09
C TYR A 86 4.85 -7.13 8.42
N ASP A 87 5.60 -7.72 9.34
CA ASP A 87 5.96 -7.09 10.62
C ASP A 87 7.11 -6.08 10.45
N GLU A 88 7.48 -5.41 11.54
CA GLU A 88 8.60 -4.44 11.57
C GLU A 88 9.99 -5.06 11.34
N ASN A 89 10.10 -6.40 11.28
CA ASN A 89 11.31 -7.13 10.93
C ASN A 89 11.31 -7.62 9.47
N GLY A 90 10.22 -7.36 8.73
CA GLY A 90 10.02 -7.77 7.35
C GLY A 90 9.54 -9.22 7.20
N GLN A 91 9.13 -9.86 8.30
CA GLN A 91 8.53 -11.18 8.27
C GLN A 91 7.08 -11.08 7.77
N LEU A 92 6.75 -11.90 6.78
CA LEU A 92 5.39 -11.96 6.22
C LEU A 92 4.40 -12.50 7.27
N GLU A 93 3.47 -11.65 7.72
CA GLU A 93 2.42 -12.00 8.68
C GLU A 93 1.14 -12.50 8.00
N SER A 94 0.80 -11.97 6.83
CA SER A 94 -0.39 -12.42 6.12
C SER A 94 -0.28 -12.21 4.63
N LYS A 95 -0.95 -13.08 3.87
CA LYS A 95 -1.10 -12.93 2.43
C LYS A 95 -2.48 -13.40 2.01
N GLY A 96 -3.11 -12.70 1.08
CA GLY A 96 -4.45 -13.06 0.64
C GLY A 96 -4.70 -12.62 -0.78
N THR A 97 -5.64 -13.29 -1.44
CA THR A 97 -6.16 -12.80 -2.71
C THR A 97 -7.60 -12.37 -2.51
N TYR A 98 -7.90 -11.11 -2.85
CA TYR A 98 -9.23 -10.54 -2.80
C TYR A 98 -9.74 -10.32 -4.21
N ASN A 99 -10.73 -11.11 -4.64
CA ASN A 99 -11.38 -10.92 -5.94
C ASN A 99 -12.87 -10.71 -5.69
N MET A 100 -13.40 -9.52 -6.02
CA MET A 100 -14.82 -9.15 -6.10
C MET A 100 -15.82 -10.25 -5.62
N GLY A 101 -15.93 -10.43 -4.30
CA GLY A 101 -16.93 -11.30 -3.67
C GLY A 101 -16.46 -12.67 -3.15
N GLU A 102 -15.25 -13.12 -3.45
CA GLU A 102 -14.66 -14.32 -2.83
C GLU A 102 -13.32 -13.97 -2.16
N ASP A 103 -13.34 -13.81 -0.84
CA ASP A 103 -12.12 -13.71 -0.05
C ASP A 103 -11.46 -15.08 0.11
N ARG A 104 -10.20 -15.18 -0.31
CA ARG A 104 -9.31 -16.31 0.03
C ARG A 104 -8.04 -15.74 0.62
N GLY A 105 -8.11 -15.43 1.91
CA GLY A 105 -6.97 -14.97 2.68
C GLY A 105 -6.28 -16.10 3.44
N GLU A 106 -4.97 -15.98 3.61
CA GLU A 106 -4.16 -16.83 4.47
C GLU A 106 -3.41 -15.92 5.48
N TRP A 107 -3.31 -16.35 6.72
CA TRP A 107 -2.45 -15.69 7.71
C TRP A 107 -1.35 -16.67 8.11
N ILE A 108 -0.20 -16.10 8.47
CA ILE A 108 1.00 -16.84 8.83
C ILE A 108 1.39 -16.37 10.24
N GLU A 109 1.36 -17.27 11.21
CA GLU A 109 1.84 -17.01 12.58
C GLU A 109 2.83 -18.11 12.93
N ASP A 110 4.07 -17.74 13.27
CA ASP A 110 5.14 -18.68 13.65
C ASP A 110 5.38 -19.83 12.65
N GLY A 111 5.10 -19.61 11.36
CA GLY A 111 5.23 -20.62 10.30
C GLY A 111 4.01 -21.54 10.13
N GLU A 112 2.96 -21.37 10.92
CA GLU A 112 1.67 -22.02 10.72
C GLU A 112 0.80 -21.18 9.77
N THR A 113 0.28 -21.82 8.71
CA THR A 113 -0.65 -21.18 7.76
C THR A 113 -2.09 -21.45 8.17
N GLY A 114 -2.85 -20.41 8.47
CA GLY A 114 -4.29 -20.48 8.68
C GLY A 114 -5.08 -19.82 7.55
N HIS A 115 -6.32 -20.26 7.31
CA HIS A 115 -7.22 -19.58 6.36
C HIS A 115 -7.99 -18.44 7.06
N LEU A 116 -7.95 -17.24 6.47
CA LEU A 116 -8.80 -16.13 6.88
C LEU A 116 -10.24 -16.47 6.49
N ARG A 117 -11.14 -16.44 7.48
CA ARG A 117 -12.58 -16.48 7.23
C ARG A 117 -13.07 -15.11 6.72
N PRO A 118 -14.18 -15.08 5.98
CA PRO A 118 -14.82 -13.83 5.56
C PRO A 118 -15.00 -12.87 6.73
N LEU A 119 -14.89 -11.56 6.44
CA LEU A 119 -14.95 -10.47 7.42
C LEU A 119 -16.17 -10.55 8.36
N SER A 120 -17.26 -11.20 7.93
CA SER A 120 -18.46 -11.50 8.71
C SER A 120 -18.26 -12.46 9.90
N SER A 121 -17.08 -13.08 10.05
CA SER A 121 -16.86 -14.18 10.99
C SER A 121 -15.64 -14.02 11.90
N ARG A 122 -14.94 -12.88 11.86
CA ARG A 122 -13.76 -12.66 12.70
C ARG A 122 -14.17 -12.31 14.14
N PRO A 123 -13.77 -13.07 15.17
CA PRO A 123 -13.87 -12.59 16.54
C PRO A 123 -12.90 -11.41 16.74
N ARG A 124 -13.32 -10.38 17.49
CA ARG A 124 -12.46 -9.25 17.88
C ARG A 124 -11.19 -9.81 18.53
N LYS A 125 -10.01 -9.43 18.03
CA LYS A 125 -8.71 -9.79 18.63
C LYS A 125 -8.80 -9.54 20.14
N ARG A 126 -8.65 -10.62 20.92
CA ARG A 126 -8.51 -10.54 22.37
C ARG A 126 -7.13 -9.95 22.62
N GLN A 127 -7.11 -8.70 23.07
CA GLN A 127 -5.89 -8.03 23.51
C GLN A 127 -5.35 -8.83 24.71
N LEU A 128 -4.27 -9.58 24.48
CA LEU A 128 -3.46 -10.12 25.57
C LEU A 128 -2.26 -9.20 25.71
N ALA A 129 -2.26 -8.45 26.80
CA ALA A 129 -1.11 -7.75 27.35
C ALA A 129 -1.17 -7.96 28.87
N PRO A 130 -0.02 -7.85 29.53
CA PRO A 130 1.03 -8.87 29.68
C PRO A 130 0.67 -9.98 30.69
#